data_AF-A0AAD5AIT7-F1
#
_entry.id   AF-A0AAD5AIT7-F1
#
_cell.length_a   1.000
_cell.length_b   1.000
_cell.length_c   1.000
_cell.angle_alpha   90.00
_cell.angle_beta   90.00
_cell.angle_gamma   90.00
#
_symmetry.space_group_name_H-M   'P 1'
#
loop_
_entity.id
_entity.type
_entity.pdbx_description
1 polymer ?
#
loop_
_entity_poly.entity_id
_entity_poly.type
_entity_poly.pdbx_seq_one_letter_code
_entity_poly.pdbx_strand_id
1 'polypeptide(L)'
;MKVSVVDDGRSSGEMKDDEEISGAVVDDGESSGEVVDDGESSGEVVDERGSSGQMVDDGGSSGEVVDDGWSGGEVVDDGGSSGEVVDDGRSSGEIKDDEEISGAVVDDGESSGEVVDDGESSGEVVDDGESSGEVVDERRSSGEMVDDGGSSGEVVNDGGSGGEVVDDGGSSGR
;
A
#
# COMPACT_ATOMS: atom_id res chain seq x y z
N MET A 1 25.34 4.83 -13.70
CA MET A 1 25.14 3.39 -13.89
C MET A 1 23.82 3.08 -13.22
N LYS A 2 22.91 2.33 -13.83
CA LYS A 2 21.74 1.84 -13.09
C LYS A 2 22.25 0.72 -12.18
N VAL A 3 22.11 0.90 -10.87
CA VAL A 3 22.33 -0.14 -9.88
C VAL A 3 20.96 -0.75 -9.64
N SER A 4 20.86 -2.07 -9.75
CA SER A 4 19.65 -2.79 -9.40
C SER A 4 19.95 -3.71 -8.23
N VAL A 5 19.07 -3.74 -7.24
CA VAL A 5 19.20 -4.57 -6.04
C VAL A 5 18.16 -5.67 -6.10
N VAL A 6 18.52 -6.84 -5.59
CA VAL A 6 17.61 -7.93 -5.31
C VAL A 6 17.97 -8.44 -3.93
N ASP A 7 17.07 -8.30 -2.95
CA ASP A 7 17.21 -8.89 -1.62
C ASP A 7 16.21 -10.05 -1.46
N ASP A 8 16.69 -11.17 -0.91
CA ASP A 8 15.89 -12.36 -0.68
C ASP A 8 16.16 -12.85 0.77
N GLY A 9 15.70 -12.06 1.74
CA GLY A 9 16.01 -12.18 3.16
C GLY A 9 15.11 -13.13 3.95
N ARG A 10 15.64 -13.78 4.98
CA ARG A 10 14.79 -14.40 6.03
C ARG A 10 15.31 -14.11 7.42
N SER A 11 14.48 -13.52 8.27
CA SER A 11 14.82 -13.19 9.67
C SER A 11 13.84 -13.80 10.66
N SER A 12 14.35 -14.11 11.86
CA SER A 12 13.53 -14.55 13.00
C SER A 12 13.19 -13.39 13.95
N GLY A 13 13.60 -12.17 13.63
CA GLY A 13 13.38 -10.96 14.41
C GLY A 13 13.26 -9.75 13.48
N GLU A 14 13.43 -8.55 14.04
CA GLU A 14 13.26 -7.30 13.29
C GLU A 14 14.15 -7.25 12.03
N MET A 15 13.57 -6.84 10.90
CA MET A 15 14.27 -6.45 9.67
C MET A 15 14.10 -4.94 9.49
N LYS A 16 15.16 -4.28 9.03
CA LYS A 16 15.18 -2.85 8.74
C LYS A 16 16.05 -2.64 7.53
N ASP A 17 15.45 -2.14 6.46
CA ASP A 17 16.12 -1.84 5.20
C ASP A 17 16.01 -0.34 4.92
N ASP A 18 17.13 0.25 4.50
CA ASP A 18 17.31 1.70 4.26
C ASP A 18 18.38 1.80 3.17
N GLU A 19 17.93 1.87 1.92
CA GLU A 19 18.80 1.97 0.75
C GLU A 19 18.32 3.04 -0.24
N GLU A 20 19.26 3.86 -0.71
CA GLU A 20 19.04 4.74 -1.86
C GLU A 20 19.59 4.12 -3.16
N ILE A 21 18.70 3.82 -4.10
CA ILE A 21 19.01 3.04 -5.30
C ILE A 21 18.67 3.82 -6.58
N SER A 22 19.61 3.81 -7.53
CA SER A 22 19.49 4.54 -8.81
C SER A 22 18.90 3.72 -9.97
N GLY A 23 18.18 2.64 -9.65
CA GLY A 23 17.66 1.67 -10.59
C GLY A 23 16.62 0.78 -9.92
N ALA A 24 16.32 -0.38 -10.51
CA ALA A 24 15.22 -1.21 -10.03
C ALA A 24 15.57 -1.94 -8.72
N VAL A 25 14.58 -2.08 -7.86
CA VAL A 25 14.63 -2.83 -6.60
C VAL A 25 13.65 -3.98 -6.69
N VAL A 26 14.04 -5.14 -6.17
CA VAL A 26 13.14 -6.26 -5.95
C VAL A 26 13.47 -6.83 -4.57
N ASP A 27 12.48 -6.93 -3.69
CA ASP A 27 12.64 -7.49 -2.35
C ASP A 27 11.67 -8.65 -2.10
N ASP A 28 12.19 -9.83 -1.80
CA ASP A 28 11.43 -11.03 -1.39
C ASP A 28 11.92 -11.49 0.00
N GLY A 29 11.45 -10.79 1.03
CA GLY A 29 11.84 -10.99 2.41
C GLY A 29 10.77 -11.67 3.27
N GLU A 30 11.14 -12.61 4.15
CA GLU A 30 10.25 -13.09 5.23
C GLU A 30 10.80 -12.82 6.64
N SER A 31 9.98 -12.23 7.51
CA SER A 31 10.28 -11.99 8.93
C SER A 31 9.28 -12.64 9.87
N SER A 32 9.75 -13.11 11.02
CA SER A 32 8.88 -13.43 12.16
C SER A 32 8.62 -12.26 13.11
N GLY A 33 9.27 -11.12 12.90
CA GLY A 33 9.17 -9.90 13.72
C GLY A 33 8.73 -8.70 12.90
N GLU A 34 9.00 -7.49 13.40
CA GLU A 34 8.76 -6.23 12.66
C GLU A 34 9.59 -6.19 11.38
N VAL A 35 9.04 -5.62 10.31
CA VAL A 35 9.75 -5.22 9.09
C VAL A 35 9.56 -3.71 8.95
N VAL A 36 10.65 -3.00 8.66
CA VAL A 36 10.62 -1.56 8.37
C VAL A 36 11.42 -1.33 7.11
N ASP A 37 10.83 -0.67 6.11
CA ASP A 37 11.53 -0.13 4.95
C ASP A 37 11.46 1.40 4.97
N ASP A 38 12.60 2.06 4.74
CA ASP A 38 12.69 3.51 4.58
C ASP A 38 13.45 3.86 3.26
N GLY A 39 13.47 2.95 2.28
CA GLY A 39 14.29 3.06 1.07
C GLY A 39 13.79 4.05 0.01
N GLU A 40 14.72 4.62 -0.77
CA GLU A 40 14.39 5.44 -1.94
C GLU A 40 14.90 4.82 -3.25
N SER A 41 14.04 4.73 -4.26
CA SER A 41 14.38 4.24 -5.59
C SER A 41 14.05 5.26 -6.68
N SER A 42 14.90 5.32 -7.70
CA SER A 42 14.58 6.05 -8.95
C SER A 42 14.13 5.15 -10.10
N GLY A 43 13.98 3.86 -9.83
CA GLY A 43 13.52 2.85 -10.77
C GLY A 43 12.23 2.18 -10.32
N GLU A 44 11.88 1.11 -11.01
CA GLU A 44 10.81 0.19 -10.61
C GLU A 44 11.13 -0.44 -9.25
N VAL A 45 10.14 -0.56 -8.38
CA VAL A 45 10.22 -1.23 -7.08
C VAL A 45 9.18 -2.35 -7.09
N VAL A 46 9.58 -3.54 -6.65
CA VAL A 46 8.70 -4.71 -6.50
C VAL A 46 8.99 -5.34 -5.16
N ASP A 47 8.04 -5.27 -4.24
CA ASP A 47 8.19 -5.77 -2.88
C ASP A 47 7.19 -6.91 -2.61
N GLU A 48 7.72 -8.12 -2.41
CA GLU A 48 6.96 -9.34 -2.13
C GLU A 48 7.26 -9.80 -0.69
N ARG A 49 7.01 -8.95 0.31
CA ARG A 49 7.45 -9.19 1.70
C ARG A 49 6.39 -9.85 2.59
N GLY A 50 6.86 -10.73 3.46
CA GLY A 50 6.03 -11.43 4.44
C GLY A 50 6.48 -11.18 5.87
N SER A 51 5.56 -10.79 6.74
CA SER A 51 5.80 -10.65 8.18
C SER A 51 4.73 -11.36 9.01
N SER A 52 5.13 -12.05 10.08
CA SER A 52 4.16 -12.44 11.12
C SER A 52 3.92 -11.34 12.15
N GLY A 53 4.73 -10.28 12.12
CA GLY A 53 4.65 -9.10 12.98
C GLY A 53 4.03 -7.92 12.25
N GLN A 54 4.46 -6.71 12.62
CA GLN A 54 4.10 -5.47 11.94
C GLN A 54 4.96 -5.28 10.69
N MET A 55 4.43 -4.61 9.67
CA MET A 55 5.19 -4.03 8.56
C MET A 55 4.98 -2.53 8.57
N VAL A 56 6.05 -1.80 8.25
CA VAL A 56 6.04 -0.35 8.11
C VAL A 56 6.87 -0.01 6.87
N ASP A 57 6.32 0.79 5.96
CA ASP A 57 7.03 1.35 4.82
C ASP A 57 6.94 2.89 4.87
N ASP A 58 8.08 3.58 4.84
CA ASP A 58 8.21 5.06 4.73
C ASP A 58 9.08 5.42 3.49
N GLY A 59 9.03 4.54 2.48
CA GLY A 59 9.86 4.58 1.29
C GLY A 59 9.32 5.47 0.18
N GLY A 60 10.12 5.62 -0.87
CA GLY A 60 9.71 6.39 -2.03
C GLY A 60 10.29 5.94 -3.35
N SER A 61 9.51 6.08 -4.42
CA SER A 61 9.90 5.68 -5.76
C SER A 61 9.67 6.76 -6.81
N SER A 62 10.55 6.84 -7.80
CA SER A 62 10.29 7.60 -9.02
C SER A 62 9.91 6.75 -10.24
N GLY A 63 9.61 5.48 -10.02
CA GLY A 63 9.15 4.54 -11.03
C GLY A 63 7.81 3.91 -10.65
N GLU A 64 7.51 2.82 -11.32
CA GLU A 64 6.38 1.94 -10.95
C GLU A 64 6.71 1.27 -9.60
N VAL A 65 5.72 1.15 -8.72
CA VAL A 65 5.79 0.41 -7.46
C VAL A 65 4.75 -0.70 -7.51
N VAL A 66 5.14 -1.90 -7.12
CA VAL A 66 4.26 -3.05 -6.95
C VAL A 66 4.53 -3.65 -5.58
N ASP A 67 3.55 -3.61 -4.69
CA ASP A 67 3.60 -4.29 -3.39
C ASP A 67 2.63 -5.49 -3.39
N ASP A 68 3.16 -6.65 -3.04
CA ASP A 68 2.50 -7.95 -2.98
C ASP A 68 2.73 -8.62 -1.60
N GLY A 69 2.61 -7.83 -0.52
CA GLY A 69 2.97 -8.26 0.83
C GLY A 69 1.91 -9.05 1.63
N TRP A 70 2.36 -9.71 2.70
CA TRP A 70 1.47 -10.27 3.73
C TRP A 70 1.95 -9.94 5.15
N SER A 71 1.05 -9.39 5.98
CA SER A 71 1.27 -9.16 7.41
C SER A 71 0.32 -9.98 8.29
N GLY A 72 0.89 -10.64 9.30
CA GLY A 72 0.13 -11.20 10.42
C GLY A 72 -0.31 -10.17 11.45
N GLY A 73 0.20 -8.93 11.35
CA GLY A 73 -0.03 -7.83 12.29
C GLY A 73 -0.52 -6.57 11.58
N GLU A 74 -0.17 -5.42 12.12
CA GLU A 74 -0.48 -4.11 11.52
C GLU A 74 0.41 -3.86 10.29
N VAL A 75 -0.13 -3.14 9.32
CA VAL A 75 0.59 -2.59 8.16
C VAL A 75 0.42 -1.08 8.20
N VAL A 76 1.51 -0.34 7.98
CA VAL A 76 1.52 1.12 7.94
C VAL A 76 2.40 1.55 6.78
N ASP A 77 1.81 2.21 5.81
CA ASP A 77 2.52 2.69 4.63
C ASP A 77 2.37 4.21 4.58
N ASP A 78 3.49 4.93 4.61
CA ASP A 78 3.61 6.39 4.64
C ASP A 78 4.65 6.79 3.60
N GLY A 79 4.26 6.73 2.33
CA GLY A 79 5.20 6.71 1.21
C GLY A 79 5.01 7.83 0.21
N GLY A 80 5.94 7.89 -0.74
CA GLY A 80 5.87 8.85 -1.84
C GLY A 80 6.30 8.27 -3.17
N SER A 81 5.39 8.25 -4.16
CA SER A 81 5.69 7.70 -5.47
C SER A 81 5.45 8.67 -6.63
N SER A 82 6.31 8.61 -7.63
CA SER A 82 6.12 9.29 -8.92
C SER A 82 6.08 8.27 -10.06
N GLY A 83 4.93 7.62 -10.19
CA GLY A 83 4.68 6.54 -11.13
C GLY A 83 3.32 5.90 -10.88
N GLU A 84 3.11 4.72 -11.46
CA GLU A 84 1.96 3.87 -11.13
C GLU A 84 2.30 3.09 -9.85
N VAL A 85 1.36 3.03 -8.91
CA VAL A 85 1.43 2.18 -7.71
C VAL A 85 0.36 1.12 -7.82
N VAL A 86 0.74 -0.12 -7.54
CA VAL A 86 -0.15 -1.28 -7.46
C VAL A 86 0.09 -1.96 -6.12
N ASP A 87 -0.95 -2.07 -5.30
CA ASP A 87 -0.92 -2.76 -4.01
C ASP A 87 -1.92 -3.92 -4.04
N ASP A 88 -1.45 -5.15 -3.85
CA ASP A 88 -2.24 -6.39 -3.77
C ASP A 88 -2.05 -7.07 -2.39
N GLY A 89 -1.65 -6.28 -1.39
CA GLY A 89 -1.21 -6.67 -0.06
C GLY A 89 -2.30 -7.23 0.84
N ARG A 90 -1.90 -7.89 1.92
CA ARG A 90 -2.82 -8.55 2.84
C ARG A 90 -2.44 -8.41 4.29
N SER A 91 -3.42 -8.11 5.14
CA SER A 91 -3.22 -7.96 6.57
C SER A 91 -4.25 -8.75 7.41
N SER A 92 -3.77 -9.43 8.45
CA SER A 92 -4.64 -9.94 9.51
C SER A 92 -4.98 -8.88 10.57
N GLY A 93 -4.28 -7.75 10.57
CA GLY A 93 -4.43 -6.65 11.51
C GLY A 93 -5.00 -5.40 10.88
N GLU A 94 -4.69 -4.25 11.47
CA GLU A 94 -5.03 -2.93 10.92
C GLU A 94 -4.15 -2.63 9.70
N ILE A 95 -4.69 -1.89 8.73
CA ILE A 95 -3.94 -1.25 7.63
C ILE A 95 -4.12 0.25 7.77
N LYS A 96 -3.03 1.01 7.61
CA LYS A 96 -3.05 2.46 7.54
C LYS A 96 -2.19 2.89 6.35
N ASP A 97 -2.80 3.54 5.38
CA ASP A 97 -2.13 4.12 4.21
C ASP A 97 -2.24 5.66 4.26
N ASP A 98 -1.10 6.34 4.09
CA ASP A 98 -0.95 7.78 3.93
C ASP A 98 0.09 8.10 2.83
N GLU A 99 -0.16 7.64 1.60
CA GLU A 99 0.76 7.86 0.47
C GLU A 99 0.51 9.15 -0.36
N GLU A 100 1.60 9.84 -0.77
CA GLU A 100 1.57 10.91 -1.79
C GLU A 100 2.02 10.40 -3.17
N ILE A 101 1.07 10.19 -4.08
CA ILE A 101 1.32 9.58 -5.39
C ILE A 101 1.08 10.56 -6.54
N SER A 102 2.17 10.85 -7.26
CA SER A 102 2.15 11.63 -8.50
C SER A 102 1.96 10.78 -9.75
N GLY A 103 0.95 9.91 -9.73
CA GLY A 103 0.56 9.04 -10.83
C GLY A 103 -0.73 8.26 -10.52
N ALA A 104 -0.93 7.11 -11.16
CA ALA A 104 -2.12 6.28 -10.96
C ALA A 104 -1.94 5.31 -9.79
N VAL A 105 -3.04 4.90 -9.17
CA VAL A 105 -3.04 3.93 -8.07
C VAL A 105 -4.09 2.86 -8.34
N VAL A 106 -3.71 1.62 -8.04
CA VAL A 106 -4.59 0.45 -8.02
C VAL A 106 -4.36 -0.28 -6.70
N ASP A 107 -5.42 -0.50 -5.94
CA ASP A 107 -5.41 -1.25 -4.68
C ASP A 107 -6.43 -2.42 -4.78
N ASP A 108 -5.99 -3.66 -4.54
CA ASP A 108 -6.82 -4.88 -4.42
C ASP A 108 -6.50 -5.62 -3.10
N GLY A 109 -6.15 -4.86 -2.06
CA GLY A 109 -5.72 -5.38 -0.77
C GLY A 109 -6.83 -6.05 0.04
N GLU A 110 -6.45 -6.97 0.93
CA GLU A 110 -7.38 -7.60 1.87
C GLU A 110 -6.99 -7.39 3.34
N SER A 111 -7.93 -6.91 4.15
CA SER A 111 -7.75 -6.77 5.60
C SER A 111 -8.79 -7.53 6.42
N SER A 112 -8.33 -8.20 7.48
CA SER A 112 -9.24 -8.71 8.52
C SER A 112 -9.56 -7.67 9.60
N GLY A 113 -8.82 -6.56 9.67
CA GLY A 113 -8.94 -5.51 10.68
C GLY A 113 -9.51 -4.21 10.13
N GLU A 114 -9.26 -3.11 10.84
CA GLU A 114 -9.62 -1.77 10.39
C GLU A 114 -8.71 -1.35 9.23
N VAL A 115 -9.26 -0.63 8.25
CA VAL A 115 -8.51 -0.02 7.15
C VAL A 115 -8.73 1.49 7.21
N VAL A 116 -7.64 2.24 7.13
CA VAL A 116 -7.65 3.70 7.05
C VAL A 116 -6.77 4.13 5.88
N ASP A 117 -7.33 4.86 4.93
CA ASP A 117 -6.61 5.45 3.80
C ASP A 117 -6.83 6.98 3.81
N ASP A 118 -5.75 7.76 3.89
CA ASP A 118 -5.76 9.24 3.79
C ASP A 118 -4.86 9.76 2.65
N GLY A 119 -4.52 8.90 1.68
CA GLY A 119 -3.55 9.21 0.63
C GLY A 119 -4.00 10.30 -0.37
N GLU A 120 -3.03 10.86 -1.09
CA GLU A 120 -3.27 11.82 -2.17
C GLU A 120 -2.69 11.31 -3.50
N SER A 121 -3.54 11.19 -4.52
CA SER A 121 -3.15 10.86 -5.89
C SER A 121 -3.40 12.01 -6.88
N SER A 122 -2.45 12.23 -7.79
CA SER A 122 -2.66 13.12 -8.92
C SER A 122 -3.35 12.45 -10.12
N GLY A 123 -3.36 11.11 -10.19
CA GLY A 123 -3.85 10.32 -11.32
C GLY A 123 -5.18 9.62 -11.04
N GLU A 124 -5.46 8.59 -11.84
CA GLU A 124 -6.61 7.71 -11.63
C GLU A 124 -6.38 6.86 -10.37
N VAL A 125 -7.44 6.63 -9.59
CA VAL A 125 -7.43 5.70 -8.45
C VAL A 125 -8.48 4.62 -8.71
N VAL A 126 -8.10 3.37 -8.50
CA VAL A 126 -8.98 2.22 -8.50
C VAL A 126 -8.76 1.48 -7.19
N ASP A 127 -9.83 1.27 -6.42
CA ASP A 127 -9.84 0.48 -5.19
C ASP A 127 -10.88 -0.64 -5.33
N ASP A 128 -10.40 -1.88 -5.29
CA ASP A 128 -11.19 -3.12 -5.30
C ASP A 128 -11.07 -3.89 -3.97
N GLY A 129 -10.44 -3.28 -2.94
CA GLY A 129 -10.05 -3.93 -1.70
C GLY A 129 -11.20 -4.43 -0.82
N GLU A 130 -10.93 -5.47 -0.02
CA GLU A 130 -11.91 -6.05 0.90
C GLU A 130 -11.46 -5.98 2.37
N SER A 131 -12.34 -5.47 3.24
CA SER A 131 -12.15 -5.47 4.69
C SER A 131 -13.24 -6.23 5.46
N SER A 132 -12.82 -7.03 6.43
CA SER A 132 -13.75 -7.58 7.43
C SER A 132 -14.09 -6.60 8.55
N GLY A 133 -13.28 -5.55 8.74
CA GLY A 133 -13.41 -4.53 9.79
C GLY A 133 -14.02 -3.22 9.29
N GLU A 134 -13.82 -2.16 10.08
CA GLU A 134 -14.23 -0.80 9.69
C GLU A 134 -13.29 -0.28 8.57
N VAL A 135 -13.84 0.50 7.65
CA VAL A 135 -13.09 1.19 6.59
C VAL A 135 -13.33 2.69 6.73
N VAL A 136 -12.25 3.46 6.74
CA VAL A 136 -12.25 4.91 6.68
C VAL A 136 -11.41 5.33 5.48
N ASP A 137 -12.06 5.89 4.48
CA ASP A 137 -11.42 6.41 3.27
C ASP A 137 -11.58 7.95 3.22
N GLU A 138 -10.46 8.64 3.38
CA GLU A 138 -10.30 10.09 3.25
C GLU A 138 -9.50 10.49 1.99
N ARG A 139 -9.21 9.51 1.11
CA ARG A 139 -8.32 9.62 -0.04
C ARG A 139 -8.75 10.70 -1.02
N ARG A 140 -7.77 11.40 -1.58
CA ARG A 140 -8.00 12.46 -2.57
C ARG A 140 -7.35 12.13 -3.89
N SER A 141 -8.12 12.31 -4.96
CA SER A 141 -7.59 12.21 -6.31
C SER A 141 -7.85 13.48 -7.12
N SER A 142 -6.86 13.88 -7.92
CA SER A 142 -7.06 14.91 -8.95
C SER A 142 -7.65 14.34 -10.26
N GLY A 143 -7.55 13.02 -10.46
CA GLY A 143 -8.08 12.25 -11.58
C GLY A 143 -9.42 11.57 -11.26
N GLU A 144 -9.74 10.51 -12.01
CA GLU A 144 -10.94 9.69 -11.79
C GLU A 144 -10.75 8.79 -10.57
N MET A 145 -11.84 8.46 -9.88
CA MET A 145 -11.86 7.43 -8.83
C MET A 145 -12.92 6.38 -9.13
N VAL A 146 -12.53 5.13 -8.94
CA VAL A 146 -13.39 3.95 -8.99
C VAL A 146 -13.19 3.18 -7.69
N ASP A 147 -14.27 2.98 -6.95
CA ASP A 147 -14.31 2.18 -5.72
C ASP A 147 -15.37 1.08 -5.91
N ASP A 148 -14.91 -0.16 -6.08
CA ASP A 148 -15.74 -1.37 -6.04
C ASP A 148 -15.50 -2.18 -4.74
N GLY A 149 -14.79 -1.59 -3.77
CA GLY A 149 -14.34 -2.18 -2.53
C GLY A 149 -15.46 -2.56 -1.56
N GLY A 150 -15.15 -3.51 -0.68
CA GLY A 150 -16.14 -4.17 0.17
C GLY A 150 -15.79 -4.13 1.64
N SER A 151 -16.77 -3.85 2.50
CA SER A 151 -16.59 -4.02 3.94
C SER A 151 -17.70 -4.81 4.62
N SER A 152 -17.32 -5.67 5.57
CA SER A 152 -18.26 -6.27 6.52
C SER A 152 -18.56 -5.38 7.74
N GLY A 153 -17.75 -4.35 7.98
CA GLY A 153 -17.89 -3.38 9.07
C GLY A 153 -18.60 -2.10 8.67
N GLU A 154 -18.37 -1.02 9.42
CA GLU A 154 -18.80 0.34 9.04
C GLU A 154 -17.88 0.89 7.95
N VAL A 155 -18.42 1.71 7.04
CA VAL A 155 -17.66 2.39 5.99
C VAL A 155 -17.91 3.89 6.12
N VAL A 156 -16.83 4.66 6.16
CA VAL A 156 -16.84 6.13 6.21
C VAL A 156 -15.98 6.65 5.07
N ASN A 157 -16.63 7.22 4.05
CA ASN A 157 -15.93 7.81 2.89
C ASN A 157 -16.12 9.33 2.94
N ASP A 158 -15.04 10.08 3.18
CA ASP A 158 -14.96 11.56 3.08
C ASP A 158 -13.89 12.02 2.07
N GLY A 159 -13.36 11.06 1.31
CA GLY A 159 -12.48 11.27 0.16
C GLY A 159 -13.12 12.11 -0.96
N GLY A 160 -12.30 12.50 -1.94
CA GLY A 160 -12.77 13.42 -2.99
C GLY A 160 -11.95 13.45 -4.27
N SER A 161 -12.66 13.52 -5.40
CA SER A 161 -12.08 13.50 -6.74
C SER A 161 -12.23 14.85 -7.45
N GLY A 162 -11.21 15.25 -8.22
CA GLY A 162 -11.28 16.30 -9.23
C GLY A 162 -11.94 15.86 -10.54
N GLY A 163 -12.05 14.55 -10.77
CA GLY A 163 -12.58 13.87 -11.95
C GLY A 163 -13.94 13.20 -11.72
N GLU A 164 -14.21 12.14 -12.51
CA GLU A 164 -15.40 11.29 -12.34
C GLU A 164 -15.23 10.37 -11.13
N VAL A 165 -16.32 10.10 -10.41
CA VAL A 165 -16.36 9.14 -9.30
C VAL A 165 -17.39 8.06 -9.63
N VAL A 166 -16.93 6.82 -9.60
CA VAL A 166 -17.76 5.60 -9.62
C VAL A 166 -17.54 4.92 -8.27
N ASP A 167 -18.62 4.67 -7.56
CA ASP A 167 -18.63 4.03 -6.24
C ASP A 167 -19.76 3.00 -6.29
N ASP A 168 -19.38 1.74 -6.52
CA ASP A 168 -20.23 0.56 -6.41
C ASP A 168 -19.88 -0.26 -5.14
N GLY A 169 -18.91 0.22 -4.35
CA GLY A 169 -18.50 -0.34 -3.07
C GLY A 169 -19.59 -0.28 -1.99
N GLY A 170 -19.38 -0.99 -0.89
CA GLY A 170 -20.36 -0.93 0.20
C GLY A 170 -20.14 -1.79 1.43
N SER A 171 -20.88 -1.43 2.47
CA SER A 171 -20.89 -2.15 3.74
C SER A 171 -22.05 -3.14 3.87
N SER A 172 -21.76 -4.33 4.39
CA SER A 172 -22.77 -5.31 4.80
C SER A 172 -23.00 -5.36 6.31
N GLY A 173 -22.23 -4.57 7.07
CA GLY A 173 -22.32 -4.36 8.51
C GLY A 173 -23.60 -3.63 8.96
N ARG A 174 -23.92 -3.70 10.25
CA ARG A 174 -25.12 -3.10 10.87
C ARG A 174 -24.78 -2.21 12.04
#